data_AF-A0A523U602-F1
#
_entry.id   AF-A0A523U602-F1
#
_cell.length_a   1.000
_cell.length_b   1.000
_cell.length_c   1.000
_cell.angle_alpha   90.00
_cell.angle_beta   90.00
_cell.angle_gamma   90.00
#
_symmetry.space_group_name_H-M   'P 1'
#
loop_
_entity.id
_entity.type
_entity.pdbx_description
1 polymer ?
#
loop_
_entity_poly.entity_id
_entity_poly.type
_entity_poly.pdbx_seq_one_letter_code
_entity_poly.pdbx_strand_id
1 'polypeptide(L)'
;MKPEEQINQIVEEEYLPLTREIIAAHSQMRAETAIKRNELREMYRKLNSREDALAKQRRAVMQRILEIWEKHFDEKKSIDLPIGEIRRCNKAKFEILDIAAMFDALDRADRLDLVTYTFDEKEVKKLFRAGKLEGLPEDAVKLENYHELQVRSKERLYGKKKA
;
A
#
# COMPACT_ATOMS: atom_id res chain seq x y z
N MET A 1 16.24 -45.68 -36.87
CA MET A 1 15.77 -45.19 -35.56
C MET A 1 14.40 -44.60 -35.78
N LYS A 2 13.41 -45.01 -34.97
CA LYS A 2 12.06 -44.45 -35.08
C LYS A 2 12.06 -43.01 -34.54
N PRO A 3 11.21 -42.11 -35.06
CA PRO A 3 11.14 -40.73 -34.57
C PRO A 3 10.99 -40.63 -33.04
N GLU A 4 10.26 -41.54 -32.40
CA GLU A 4 10.11 -41.55 -30.94
C GLU A 4 11.42 -41.83 -30.20
N GLU A 5 12.28 -42.70 -30.75
CA GLU A 5 13.59 -43.01 -30.17
C GLU A 5 14.54 -41.81 -30.28
N GLN A 6 14.47 -41.04 -31.38
CA GLN A 6 15.27 -39.83 -31.55
C GLN A 6 14.85 -38.73 -30.57
N ILE A 7 13.53 -38.55 -30.37
CA ILE A 7 13.00 -37.60 -29.40
C ILE A 7 13.40 -38.02 -27.98
N ASN A 8 13.27 -39.31 -27.65
CA ASN A 8 13.63 -39.79 -26.31
C ASN A 8 15.12 -39.55 -26.01
N GLN A 9 15.99 -39.78 -27.00
CA GLN A 9 17.41 -39.52 -26.87
C GLN A 9 17.72 -38.03 -26.63
N ILE A 10 17.10 -37.12 -27.41
CA ILE A 10 17.28 -35.66 -27.22
C ILE A 10 16.76 -35.23 -25.83
N VAL A 11 15.63 -35.76 -25.39
CA VAL A 11 15.06 -35.42 -24.08
C VAL A 11 16.00 -35.87 -22.95
N GLU A 12 16.50 -37.10 -23.03
CA GLU A 12 17.36 -37.68 -22.00
C GLU A 12 18.78 -37.08 -21.98
N GLU A 13 19.40 -36.91 -23.14
CA GLU A 13 20.80 -36.51 -23.26
C GLU A 13 21.00 -34.99 -23.27
N GLU A 14 20.02 -34.20 -23.73
CA GLU A 14 20.18 -32.75 -23.89
C GLU A 14 19.21 -31.96 -23.02
N TYR A 15 17.90 -32.21 -23.15
CA TYR A 15 16.88 -31.36 -22.51
C TYR A 15 16.85 -31.49 -20.98
N LEU A 16 16.89 -32.72 -20.45
CA LEU A 16 16.84 -32.95 -19.00
C LEU A 16 18.09 -32.41 -18.29
N PRO A 17 19.34 -32.62 -18.79
CA PRO A 17 20.52 -31.98 -18.24
C PRO A 17 20.43 -30.45 -18.23
N LEU A 18 20.05 -29.82 -19.35
CA LEU A 18 19.87 -28.37 -19.42
C LEU A 18 18.84 -27.87 -18.42
N THR A 19 17.72 -28.57 -18.28
CA THR A 19 16.68 -28.23 -17.31
C THR A 19 17.21 -28.30 -15.87
N ARG A 20 18.02 -29.33 -15.54
CA ARG A 20 18.65 -29.45 -14.21
C ARG A 20 19.62 -28.30 -13.94
N GLU A 21 20.43 -27.92 -14.91
CA GLU A 21 21.35 -26.78 -14.78
C GLU A 21 20.61 -25.45 -14.59
N ILE A 22 19.54 -25.22 -15.35
CA ILE A 22 18.67 -24.03 -15.19
C ILE A 22 18.07 -23.99 -13.78
N ILE A 23 17.56 -25.12 -13.28
CA ILE A 23 17.01 -25.22 -11.93
C ILE A 23 18.09 -24.95 -10.88
N ALA A 24 19.30 -25.48 -11.06
CA ALA A 24 20.43 -25.24 -10.16
C ALA A 24 20.83 -23.76 -10.13
N ALA A 25 20.96 -23.12 -11.30
CA ALA A 25 21.27 -21.70 -11.42
C ALA A 25 20.21 -20.82 -10.75
N HIS A 26 18.92 -21.08 -11.00
CA HIS A 26 17.82 -20.37 -10.33
C HIS A 26 17.86 -20.55 -8.80
N SER A 27 18.20 -21.76 -8.34
CA SER A 27 18.27 -22.05 -6.90
C SER A 27 19.43 -21.29 -6.25
N GLN A 28 20.58 -21.22 -6.91
CA GLN A 28 21.72 -20.42 -6.45
C GLN A 28 21.39 -18.93 -6.40
N MET A 29 20.77 -18.38 -7.47
CA MET A 29 20.34 -16.97 -7.49
C MET A 29 19.38 -16.65 -6.34
N ARG A 30 18.43 -17.54 -6.05
CA ARG A 30 17.49 -17.37 -4.92
C ARG A 30 18.22 -17.39 -3.58
N ALA A 31 19.18 -18.29 -3.40
CA ALA A 31 19.99 -18.37 -2.18
C ALA A 31 20.81 -17.09 -1.97
N GLU A 32 21.52 -16.62 -3.00
CA GLU A 32 22.31 -15.39 -2.93
C GLU A 32 21.44 -14.16 -2.65
N THR A 33 20.29 -14.07 -3.33
CA THR A 33 19.31 -12.99 -3.09
C THR A 33 18.79 -13.01 -1.65
N ALA A 34 18.52 -14.20 -1.09
CA ALA A 34 18.07 -14.33 0.29
C ALA A 34 19.13 -13.86 1.29
N ILE A 35 20.41 -14.19 1.06
CA ILE A 35 21.54 -13.72 1.86
C ILE A 35 21.61 -12.18 1.80
N LYS A 36 21.59 -11.59 0.60
CA LYS A 36 21.66 -10.12 0.45
C LYS A 36 20.46 -9.40 1.06
N ARG A 37 19.26 -9.96 0.97
CA ARG A 37 18.08 -9.44 1.67
C ARG A 37 18.25 -9.47 3.19
N ASN A 38 18.87 -10.53 3.73
CA ASN A 38 19.12 -10.62 5.16
C ASN A 38 20.20 -9.62 5.62
N GLU A 39 21.30 -9.47 4.87
CA GLU A 39 22.32 -8.45 5.12
C GLU A 39 21.70 -7.04 5.12
N LEU A 40 20.89 -6.71 4.10
CA LEU A 40 20.16 -5.44 4.04
C LEU A 40 19.25 -5.25 5.25
N ARG A 41 18.48 -6.28 5.62
CA ARG A 41 17.59 -6.22 6.80
C ARG A 41 18.37 -5.93 8.07
N GLU A 42 19.50 -6.58 8.29
CA GLU A 42 20.34 -6.36 9.46
C GLU A 42 20.98 -4.96 9.46
N MET A 43 21.46 -4.48 8.31
CA MET A 43 21.99 -3.11 8.18
C MET A 43 20.96 -2.05 8.58
N TYR A 44 19.71 -2.22 8.13
CA TYR A 44 18.64 -1.26 8.43
C TYR A 44 17.90 -1.52 9.73
N ARG A 45 18.14 -2.64 10.42
CA ARG A 45 17.37 -3.04 11.61
C ARG A 45 17.30 -1.96 12.69
N LYS A 46 18.45 -1.32 13.00
CA LYS A 46 18.53 -0.25 14.02
C LYS A 46 17.90 1.06 13.54
N LEU A 47 17.97 1.36 12.25
CA LEU A 47 17.37 2.55 11.67
C LEU A 47 15.85 2.41 11.59
N ASN A 48 15.37 1.26 11.12
CA ASN A 48 13.95 0.92 11.05
C ASN A 48 13.32 0.94 12.44
N SER A 49 13.97 0.33 13.45
CA SER A 49 13.44 0.35 14.81
C SER A 49 13.39 1.77 15.41
N ARG A 50 14.38 2.60 15.10
CA ARG A 50 14.38 4.03 15.50
C ARG A 50 13.29 4.80 14.76
N GLU A 51 13.14 4.59 13.47
CA GLU A 51 12.09 5.21 12.65
C GLU A 51 10.71 4.83 13.17
N ASP A 52 10.47 3.55 13.44
CA ASP A 52 9.21 3.03 14.00
C ASP A 52 8.89 3.67 15.36
N ALA A 53 9.89 3.78 16.23
CA ALA A 53 9.74 4.43 17.53
C ALA A 53 9.39 5.92 17.37
N LEU A 54 10.08 6.63 16.49
CA LEU A 54 9.80 8.04 16.18
C LEU A 54 8.42 8.21 15.53
N ALA A 55 8.03 7.31 14.63
CA ALA A 55 6.71 7.32 13.99
C ALA A 55 5.60 7.06 15.01
N LYS A 56 5.82 6.19 16.00
CA LYS A 56 4.89 5.97 17.12
C LYS A 56 4.76 7.23 17.99
N GLN A 57 5.88 7.85 18.35
CA GLN A 57 5.88 9.11 19.12
C GLN A 57 5.16 10.24 18.35
N ARG A 58 5.46 10.39 17.05
CA ARG A 58 4.80 11.37 16.18
C ARG A 58 3.29 11.14 16.13
N ARG A 59 2.83 9.90 15.98
CA ARG A 59 1.39 9.56 16.02
C ARG A 59 0.74 9.96 17.33
N ALA A 60 1.37 9.67 18.47
CA ALA A 60 0.86 10.07 19.78
C ALA A 60 0.80 11.60 19.96
N VAL A 61 1.76 12.34 19.41
CA VAL A 61 1.71 13.81 19.38
C VAL A 61 0.55 14.31 18.51
N MET A 62 0.38 13.77 17.29
CA MET A 62 -0.70 14.17 16.40
C MET A 62 -2.08 13.91 17.01
N GLN A 63 -2.26 12.78 17.70
CA GLN A 63 -3.51 12.45 18.38
C GLN A 63 -3.86 13.49 19.45
N ARG A 64 -2.90 13.88 20.29
CA ARG A 64 -3.11 14.93 21.30
C ARG A 64 -3.45 16.28 20.67
N ILE A 65 -2.85 16.63 19.53
CA ILE A 65 -3.20 17.86 18.81
C ILE A 65 -4.64 17.78 18.28
N LEU A 66 -5.06 16.64 17.73
CA LEU A 66 -6.45 16.44 17.27
C LEU A 66 -7.45 16.53 18.41
N GLU A 67 -7.18 15.95 19.58
CA GLU A 67 -8.05 16.05 20.76
C GLU A 67 -8.24 17.50 21.22
N ILE A 68 -7.18 18.31 21.18
CA ILE A 68 -7.27 19.76 21.47
C ILE A 68 -8.05 20.47 20.35
N TRP A 69 -7.83 20.07 19.10
CA TRP A 69 -8.50 20.64 17.94
C TRP A 69 -10.01 20.44 17.99
N GLU A 70 -10.47 19.22 18.27
CA GLU A 70 -11.89 18.88 18.37
C GLU A 70 -12.58 19.67 19.50
N LYS A 71 -11.87 19.97 20.58
CA LYS A 71 -12.43 20.74 21.71
C LYS A 71 -12.51 22.25 21.48
N HIS A 72 -11.60 22.82 20.69
CA HIS A 72 -11.42 24.28 20.64
C HIS A 72 -11.49 24.89 19.24
N PHE A 73 -11.32 24.08 18.19
CA PHE A 73 -11.09 24.55 16.83
C PHE A 73 -11.85 23.71 15.79
N ASP A 74 -12.92 23.01 16.18
CA ASP A 74 -13.61 22.07 15.29
C ASP A 74 -14.12 22.73 13.98
N GLU A 75 -14.54 23.99 14.05
CA GLU A 75 -14.96 24.74 12.86
C GLU A 75 -13.78 25.16 11.95
N LYS A 76 -12.54 25.13 12.45
CA LYS A 76 -11.36 25.58 11.71
C LYS A 76 -10.72 24.43 10.93
N LYS A 77 -10.39 24.70 9.66
CA LYS A 77 -9.62 23.79 8.80
C LYS A 77 -8.11 23.96 8.95
N SER A 78 -7.65 25.13 9.39
CA SER A 78 -6.24 25.43 9.62
C SER A 78 -6.05 26.39 10.79
N ILE A 79 -4.85 26.33 11.39
CA ILE A 79 -4.40 27.20 12.46
C ILE A 79 -2.97 27.64 12.13
N ASP A 80 -2.75 28.95 12.11
CA ASP A 80 -1.41 29.52 12.02
C ASP A 80 -0.77 29.61 13.41
N LEU A 81 0.40 29.03 13.54
CA LEU A 81 1.24 29.09 14.73
C LEU A 81 2.52 29.90 14.43
N PRO A 82 3.21 30.39 15.48
CA PRO A 82 4.50 31.06 15.30
C PRO A 82 5.50 30.21 14.50
N ILE A 83 5.50 28.90 14.71
CA ILE A 83 6.42 27.93 14.08
C ILE A 83 5.98 27.45 12.68
N GLY A 84 4.71 27.63 12.30
CA GLY A 84 4.17 27.00 11.09
C GLY A 84 2.66 27.00 11.01
N GLU A 85 2.14 26.48 9.91
CA GLU A 85 0.70 26.26 9.71
C GLU A 85 0.37 24.78 9.99
N ILE A 86 -0.68 24.54 10.77
CA ILE A 86 -1.26 23.20 10.91
C ILE A 86 -2.60 23.18 10.19
N ARG A 87 -2.84 22.13 9.39
CA ARG A 87 -4.11 21.89 8.70
C ARG A 87 -4.71 20.57 9.16
N ARG A 88 -6.02 20.57 9.43
CA ARG A 88 -6.81 19.36 9.65
C ARG A 88 -7.43 18.94 8.32
N CYS A 89 -7.01 17.78 7.83
CA CYS A 89 -7.51 17.19 6.59
C CYS A 89 -8.48 16.06 6.92
N ASN A 90 -9.66 16.09 6.31
CA ASN A 90 -10.60 14.97 6.40
C ASN A 90 -10.19 13.94 5.35
N LYS A 91 -9.86 12.74 5.79
CA LYS A 91 -9.63 11.59 4.93
C LYS A 91 -10.72 10.55 5.14
N ALA A 92 -10.94 9.76 4.11
CA ALA A 92 -11.86 8.64 4.14
C ALA A 92 -11.10 7.39 3.70
N LYS A 93 -10.95 6.44 4.62
CA LYS A 93 -10.52 5.09 4.30
C LYS A 93 -11.73 4.32 3.78
N PHE A 94 -11.56 3.62 2.68
CA PHE A 94 -12.58 2.74 2.11
C PHE A 94 -11.99 1.36 2.09
N GLU A 95 -12.63 0.45 2.79
CA GLU A 95 -12.20 -0.91 2.96
C GLU A 95 -13.31 -1.83 2.48
N ILE A 96 -13.00 -2.65 1.50
CA ILE A 96 -13.93 -3.67 1.00
C ILE A 96 -13.73 -4.89 1.89
N LEU A 97 -14.76 -5.23 2.67
CA LEU A 97 -14.78 -6.39 3.56
C LEU A 97 -15.31 -7.63 2.83
N ASP A 98 -16.24 -7.44 1.90
CA ASP A 98 -16.76 -8.49 1.03
C ASP A 98 -16.51 -8.14 -0.46
N ILE A 99 -15.50 -8.80 -1.02
CA ILE A 99 -15.10 -8.61 -2.42
C ILE A 99 -16.16 -9.18 -3.37
N ALA A 100 -16.79 -10.31 -3.04
CA ALA A 100 -17.77 -10.94 -3.92
C ALA A 100 -19.01 -10.05 -4.07
N ALA A 101 -19.54 -9.56 -2.94
CA ALA A 101 -20.68 -8.65 -2.96
C ALA A 101 -20.38 -7.33 -3.71
N MET A 102 -19.14 -6.83 -3.60
CA MET A 102 -18.70 -5.66 -4.36
C MET A 102 -18.67 -5.92 -5.87
N PHE A 103 -18.16 -7.08 -6.31
CA PHE A 103 -18.13 -7.44 -7.73
C PHE A 103 -19.54 -7.63 -8.28
N ASP A 104 -20.43 -8.32 -7.55
CA ASP A 104 -21.83 -8.49 -7.95
C ASP A 104 -22.56 -7.14 -8.07
N ALA A 105 -22.26 -6.20 -7.17
CA ALA A 105 -22.83 -4.85 -7.24
C ALA A 105 -22.27 -4.03 -8.43
N LEU A 106 -20.99 -4.20 -8.76
CA LEU A 106 -20.37 -3.57 -9.92
C LEU A 106 -20.86 -4.18 -11.25
N ASP A 107 -21.09 -5.49 -11.30
CA ASP A 107 -21.66 -6.18 -12.45
C ASP A 107 -23.09 -5.69 -12.72
N ARG A 108 -23.92 -5.62 -11.68
CA ARG A 108 -25.27 -5.05 -11.78
C ARG A 108 -25.28 -3.58 -12.19
N ALA A 109 -24.24 -2.83 -11.84
CA ALA A 109 -24.08 -1.43 -12.24
C ALA A 109 -23.45 -1.27 -13.65
N ASP A 110 -23.15 -2.36 -14.36
CA ASP A 110 -22.43 -2.38 -15.64
C ASP A 110 -21.06 -1.66 -15.56
N ARG A 111 -20.35 -1.85 -14.43
CA ARG A 111 -19.08 -1.18 -14.10
C ARG A 111 -17.92 -2.13 -13.74
N LEU A 112 -17.91 -3.34 -14.30
CA LEU A 112 -16.77 -4.26 -14.14
C LEU A 112 -15.47 -3.73 -14.76
N ASP A 113 -15.55 -2.70 -15.61
CA ASP A 113 -14.39 -1.95 -16.11
C ASP A 113 -13.48 -1.45 -14.98
N LEU A 114 -14.05 -1.15 -13.80
CA LEU A 114 -13.34 -0.64 -12.63
C LEU A 114 -12.47 -1.66 -11.89
N VAL A 115 -12.62 -2.95 -12.22
CA VAL A 115 -11.90 -4.08 -11.59
C VAL A 115 -11.17 -4.99 -12.59
N THR A 116 -11.34 -4.78 -13.90
CA THR A 116 -10.87 -5.72 -14.94
C THR A 116 -9.33 -5.86 -15.00
N TYR A 117 -8.58 -4.78 -14.79
CA TYR A 117 -7.10 -4.78 -14.86
C TYR A 117 -6.44 -4.22 -13.59
N THR A 118 -7.01 -3.13 -13.06
CA THR A 118 -6.57 -2.48 -11.82
C THR A 118 -7.79 -1.93 -11.11
N PHE A 119 -7.83 -2.09 -9.79
CA PHE A 119 -8.92 -1.56 -8.97
C PHE A 119 -8.91 -0.03 -8.91
N ASP A 120 -9.89 0.62 -9.53
CA ASP A 120 -10.08 2.08 -9.43
C ASP A 120 -10.92 2.44 -8.20
N GLU A 121 -10.24 2.51 -7.04
CA GLU A 121 -10.85 2.85 -5.76
C GLU A 121 -11.60 4.20 -5.80
N LYS A 122 -11.16 5.15 -6.63
CA LYS A 122 -11.73 6.50 -6.67
C LYS A 122 -13.11 6.49 -7.32
N GLU A 123 -13.26 5.81 -8.45
CA GLU A 123 -14.55 5.70 -9.14
C GLU A 123 -15.51 4.80 -8.36
N VAL A 124 -15.03 3.69 -7.77
CA VAL A 124 -15.85 2.83 -6.91
C VAL A 124 -16.37 3.60 -5.69
N LYS A 125 -15.54 4.41 -5.03
CA LYS A 125 -15.97 5.32 -3.95
C LYS A 125 -17.06 6.29 -4.39
N LYS A 126 -16.98 6.82 -5.61
CA LYS A 126 -18.00 7.73 -6.14
C LYS A 126 -19.33 7.01 -6.36
N LEU A 127 -19.31 5.82 -6.94
CA LEU A 127 -20.52 5.01 -7.14
C LEU A 127 -21.18 4.65 -5.80
N PHE A 128 -20.37 4.21 -4.82
CA PHE A 128 -20.84 3.93 -3.47
C PHE A 128 -21.51 5.14 -2.83
N ARG A 129 -20.84 6.31 -2.83
CA ARG A 129 -21.39 7.56 -2.26
C ARG A 129 -22.65 8.06 -3.00
N ALA A 130 -22.76 7.76 -4.29
CA ALA A 130 -23.92 8.12 -5.10
C ALA A 130 -25.09 7.12 -4.95
N GLY A 131 -24.93 6.06 -4.15
CA GLY A 131 -25.96 5.02 -3.99
C GLY A 131 -26.18 4.19 -5.25
N LYS A 132 -25.19 4.13 -6.15
CA LYS A 132 -25.29 3.44 -7.47
C LYS A 132 -24.83 1.98 -7.44
N LEU A 133 -24.35 1.49 -6.31
CA LEU A 133 -24.02 0.08 -6.08
C LEU A 133 -25.22 -0.59 -5.42
N GLU A 134 -26.29 -0.78 -6.20
CA GLU A 134 -27.55 -1.29 -5.70
C GLU A 134 -27.37 -2.70 -5.13
N GLY A 135 -28.04 -3.04 -4.03
CA GLY A 135 -27.95 -4.35 -3.38
C GLY A 135 -26.56 -4.76 -2.88
N LEU A 136 -25.65 -3.80 -2.65
CA LEU A 136 -24.44 -4.01 -1.87
C LEU A 136 -24.81 -4.06 -0.37
N PRO A 137 -24.46 -5.12 0.37
CA PRO A 137 -24.69 -5.19 1.81
C PRO A 137 -24.01 -4.03 2.55
N GLU A 138 -24.64 -3.52 3.62
CA GLU A 138 -24.10 -2.39 4.39
C GLU A 138 -22.75 -2.70 5.05
N ASP A 139 -22.50 -3.97 5.38
CA ASP A 139 -21.26 -4.47 5.98
C ASP A 139 -20.20 -4.88 4.95
N ALA A 140 -20.53 -4.91 3.65
CA ALA A 140 -19.56 -5.25 2.59
C ALA A 140 -18.47 -4.19 2.43
N VAL A 141 -18.74 -2.95 2.86
CA VAL A 141 -17.82 -1.82 2.74
C VAL A 141 -17.78 -1.01 4.03
N LYS A 142 -16.58 -0.78 4.53
CA LYS A 142 -16.33 0.12 5.65
C LYS A 142 -15.77 1.45 5.14
N LEU A 143 -16.52 2.53 5.36
CA LEU A 143 -16.04 3.89 5.14
C LEU A 143 -15.69 4.53 6.50
N GLU A 144 -14.40 4.60 6.82
CA GLU A 144 -13.94 5.29 8.03
C GLU A 144 -13.44 6.68 7.67
N ASN A 145 -14.16 7.71 8.13
CA ASN A 145 -13.65 9.08 8.07
C ASN A 145 -12.69 9.29 9.25
N TYR A 146 -11.50 9.81 8.97
CA TYR A 146 -10.53 10.15 10.00
C TYR A 146 -9.87 11.48 9.68
N HIS A 147 -9.40 12.16 10.73
CA HIS A 147 -8.66 13.39 10.59
C HIS A 147 -7.16 13.10 10.53
N GLU A 148 -6.49 13.68 9.54
CA GLU A 148 -5.04 13.70 9.46
C GLU A 148 -4.54 15.13 9.60
N LEU A 149 -3.47 15.34 10.35
CA LEU A 149 -2.82 16.64 10.49
C LEU A 149 -1.66 16.80 9.51
N GLN A 150 -1.70 17.88 8.74
CA GLN A 150 -0.56 18.34 7.95
C GLN A 150 0.08 19.54 8.63
N VAL A 151 1.38 19.45 8.90
CA VAL A 151 2.15 20.53 9.52
C VAL A 151 3.14 21.07 8.50
N ARG A 152 3.04 22.37 8.20
CA ARG A 152 4.00 23.10 7.37
C ARG A 152 4.82 24.02 8.27
N SER A 153 6.07 23.63 8.54
CA SER A 153 7.00 24.46 9.31
C SER A 153 7.45 25.67 8.51
N LYS A 154 7.66 26.81 9.19
CA LYS A 154 8.34 27.98 8.63
C LYS A 154 9.86 27.79 8.57
N GLU A 155 10.41 26.86 9.34
CA GLU A 155 11.82 26.48 9.26
C GLU A 155 12.09 25.60 8.03
N ARG A 156 13.21 25.86 7.35
CA ARG A 156 13.69 24.99 6.27
C ARG A 156 14.17 23.66 6.86
N LEU A 157 13.37 22.61 6.73
CA LEU A 157 13.69 21.25 7.19
C LEU A 157 14.78 20.53 6.38
N TYR A 158 15.50 21.24 5.49
CA TYR A 158 16.72 20.73 4.85
C TYR A 158 17.80 21.82 4.84
N GLY A 159 18.89 21.55 5.54
CA GLY A 159 20.03 22.45 5.68
C GLY A 159 20.71 22.71 4.33
N LYS A 160 20.50 23.92 3.79
CA LYS A 160 21.58 24.65 3.14
C LYS A 160 22.10 25.66 4.16
N LYS A 161 23.18 25.31 4.87
CA LYS A 161 24.10 26.34 5.39
C LYS A 161 24.55 27.12 4.17
N LYS A 162 24.18 28.40 4.06
CA LYS A 162 24.89 29.28 3.14
C LYS A 162 26.29 29.48 3.74
N ALA A 163 27.29 29.17 2.92
CA ALA A 163 28.68 29.58 3.12
C ALA A 163 28.77 31.12 3.15
#